data_AF-A0A964H6D7-F1
#
_entry.id   AF-A0A964H6D7-F1
#
_cell.length_a   1.000
_cell.length_b   1.000
_cell.length_c   1.000
_cell.angle_alpha   90.00
_cell.angle_beta   90.00
_cell.angle_gamma   90.00
#
_symmetry.space_group_name_H-M   'P 1'
#
loop_
_entity.id
_entity.type
_entity.pdbx_description
1 polymer ?
#
loop_
_entity_poly.entity_id
_entity_poly.type
_entity_poly.pdbx_seq_one_letter_code
_entity_poly.pdbx_strand_id
1 'polypeptide(L)'
;MCVSTEKNQKPQKGLFQMVIYLEQGVKNSPIAQKIVERVKGRVIEIDHYKEIFNPRYNDFRLQKRHRALILAEKKGSFLYQGSPLCPNRGRPHFFYSSQILGCIFNCHYCYLGGLYPSGYPVIFTNLEKLKGEVLELPRDTFLAISYETDLLGFESIYPFHPFWIEIAQLRPDLLIESRTKSANTHLLPDNPPSNFLLSFSFTPEEVNRRWEGGVPTIDRRLEAVSTALKKGYRVEIVIEPILLFPNWESHYRHLFQKMAQKLPL
;
A
#
# COMPACT_ATOMS: atom_id res chain seq x y z
N MET A 1 1.18 -59.67 -14.71
CA MET A 1 1.87 -58.60 -13.97
C MET A 1 2.27 -57.52 -14.96
N CYS A 2 1.49 -56.45 -15.07
CA CYS A 2 1.93 -55.19 -15.67
C CYS A 2 1.19 -54.10 -14.93
N VAL A 3 1.91 -53.46 -14.02
CA VAL A 3 1.45 -52.35 -13.17
C VAL A 3 1.19 -51.16 -14.09
N SER A 4 -0.08 -50.84 -14.32
CA SER A 4 -0.47 -49.57 -14.94
C SER A 4 -0.17 -48.46 -13.95
N THR A 5 0.77 -47.60 -14.32
CA THR A 5 1.21 -46.44 -13.57
C THR A 5 0.05 -45.48 -13.34
N GLU A 6 -0.36 -45.35 -12.09
CA GLU A 6 -1.23 -44.27 -11.61
C GLU A 6 -0.57 -42.93 -11.95
N LYS A 7 -1.13 -42.24 -12.94
CA LYS A 7 -0.82 -40.83 -13.16
C LYS A 7 -1.33 -40.06 -11.94
N ASN A 8 -0.38 -39.73 -11.07
CA ASN A 8 -0.46 -38.74 -10.01
C ASN A 8 -1.27 -37.52 -10.49
N GLN A 9 -2.55 -37.47 -10.14
CA GLN A 9 -3.38 -36.30 -10.34
C GLN A 9 -2.84 -35.22 -9.42
N LYS A 10 -2.24 -34.18 -10.03
CA LYS A 10 -1.90 -32.94 -9.32
C LYS A 10 -3.16 -32.45 -8.60
N PRO A 11 -3.08 -32.08 -7.30
CA PRO A 11 -4.22 -31.49 -6.62
C PRO A 11 -4.61 -30.22 -7.38
N GLN A 12 -5.85 -30.19 -7.88
CA GLN A 12 -6.44 -28.97 -8.43
C GLN A 12 -6.32 -27.89 -7.35
N LYS A 13 -5.58 -26.82 -7.64
CA LYS A 13 -5.56 -25.61 -6.81
C LYS A 13 -7.00 -25.07 -6.79
N GLY A 14 -7.75 -25.44 -5.76
CA GLY A 14 -9.06 -24.86 -5.48
C GLY A 14 -8.92 -23.35 -5.49
N LEU A 15 -9.62 -22.72 -6.44
CA LEU A 15 -9.66 -21.28 -6.65
C LEU A 15 -10.39 -20.67 -5.45
N PHE A 16 -9.70 -20.34 -4.36
CA PHE A 16 -10.30 -19.52 -3.31
C PHE A 16 -10.58 -18.15 -3.92
N GLN A 17 -11.83 -17.95 -4.35
CA GLN A 17 -12.34 -16.67 -4.80
C GLN A 17 -12.12 -15.65 -3.69
N MET A 18 -11.58 -14.47 -4.02
CA MET A 18 -11.36 -13.39 -3.06
C MET A 18 -12.69 -13.01 -2.41
N VAL A 19 -12.69 -12.76 -1.10
CA VAL A 19 -13.89 -12.29 -0.37
C VAL A 19 -13.85 -10.78 -0.25
N ILE A 20 -15.00 -10.14 -0.45
CA ILE A 20 -15.19 -8.70 -0.23
C ILE A 20 -16.24 -8.55 0.87
N TYR A 21 -15.83 -8.09 2.05
CA TYR A 21 -16.77 -7.68 3.09
C TYR A 21 -17.22 -6.25 2.79
N LEU A 22 -18.51 -6.04 2.57
CA LEU A 22 -19.09 -4.79 2.11
C LEU A 22 -20.01 -4.21 3.19
N GLU A 23 -19.65 -3.07 3.76
CA GLU A 23 -20.50 -2.38 4.71
C GLU A 23 -21.80 -1.91 4.03
N GLN A 24 -22.96 -2.18 4.64
CA GLN A 24 -24.26 -1.86 4.05
C GLN A 24 -24.36 -0.39 3.61
N GLY A 25 -23.80 0.52 4.42
CA GLY A 25 -23.79 1.97 4.15
C GLY A 25 -23.06 2.37 2.87
N VAL A 26 -22.15 1.54 2.34
CA VAL A 26 -21.39 1.85 1.11
C VAL A 26 -21.77 0.99 -0.10
N LYS A 27 -22.84 0.20 0.00
CA LYS A 27 -23.32 -0.66 -1.10
C LYS A 27 -23.59 0.11 -2.40
N ASN A 28 -24.08 1.35 -2.28
CA ASN A 28 -24.35 2.23 -3.42
C ASN A 28 -23.21 3.20 -3.73
N SER A 29 -22.06 3.08 -3.05
CA SER A 29 -20.89 3.91 -3.36
C SER A 29 -20.35 3.55 -4.75
N PRO A 30 -20.16 4.53 -5.66
CA PRO A 30 -19.57 4.27 -6.97
C PRO A 30 -18.17 3.64 -6.88
N ILE A 31 -17.40 4.00 -5.84
CA ILE A 31 -16.08 3.42 -5.60
C ILE A 31 -16.20 1.96 -5.16
N ALA A 32 -17.15 1.64 -4.28
CA ALA A 32 -17.38 0.26 -3.86
C ALA A 32 -17.78 -0.63 -5.05
N GLN A 33 -18.72 -0.16 -5.88
CA GLN A 33 -19.18 -0.88 -7.07
C GLN A 33 -18.02 -1.14 -8.05
N LYS A 34 -17.22 -0.12 -8.36
CA LYS A 34 -16.01 -0.28 -9.20
C LYS A 34 -15.04 -1.31 -8.65
N ILE A 35 -14.81 -1.33 -7.33
CA ILE A 35 -13.93 -2.31 -6.70
C ILE A 35 -14.52 -3.72 -6.79
N VAL A 36 -15.81 -3.88 -6.51
CA VAL A 36 -16.49 -5.19 -6.59
C VAL A 36 -16.43 -5.74 -8.01
N GLU A 37 -16.71 -4.92 -9.02
CA GLU A 37 -16.63 -5.28 -10.45
C GLU A 37 -15.21 -5.65 -10.87
N ARG A 38 -14.21 -4.91 -10.37
CA ARG A 38 -12.79 -5.13 -10.69
C ARG A 38 -12.25 -6.42 -10.08
N VAL A 39 -12.57 -6.66 -8.81
CA VAL A 39 -12.06 -7.79 -8.02
C VAL A 39 -12.79 -9.09 -8.35
N LYS A 40 -14.07 -9.02 -8.72
CA LYS A 40 -14.94 -10.19 -9.01
C LYS A 40 -14.97 -11.20 -7.85
N GLY A 41 -14.88 -10.69 -6.64
CA GLY A 41 -14.88 -11.49 -5.41
C GLY A 41 -16.29 -11.87 -4.96
N ARG A 42 -16.37 -12.83 -4.03
CA ARG A 42 -17.63 -13.13 -3.32
C ARG A 42 -17.91 -11.99 -2.34
N VAL A 43 -19.04 -11.32 -2.50
CA VAL A 43 -19.46 -10.24 -1.60
C VAL A 43 -20.18 -10.81 -0.38
N ILE A 44 -19.82 -10.32 0.81
CA ILE A 44 -20.50 -10.59 2.08
C ILE A 44 -20.86 -9.23 2.68
N GLU A 45 -22.15 -8.96 2.82
CA GLU A 45 -22.63 -7.72 3.44
C GLU A 45 -22.42 -7.78 4.96
N ILE A 46 -21.96 -6.68 5.55
CA ILE A 46 -21.70 -6.52 6.99
C ILE A 46 -22.25 -5.18 7.48
N ASP A 47 -22.55 -5.06 8.78
CA ASP A 47 -23.12 -3.82 9.31
C ASP A 47 -22.03 -2.78 9.59
N HIS A 48 -20.88 -3.21 10.12
CA HIS A 48 -19.75 -2.32 10.39
C HIS A 48 -18.39 -3.02 10.18
N TYR A 49 -17.44 -2.36 9.50
CA TYR A 49 -16.13 -2.94 9.18
C TYR A 49 -15.35 -3.52 10.37
N LYS A 50 -15.54 -2.95 11.58
CA LYS A 50 -14.90 -3.43 12.82
C LYS A 50 -15.30 -4.84 13.24
N GLU A 51 -16.43 -5.37 12.79
CA GLU A 51 -16.81 -6.76 13.04
C GLU A 51 -15.79 -7.75 12.47
N ILE A 52 -15.21 -7.40 11.32
CA ILE A 52 -14.19 -8.19 10.64
C ILE A 52 -12.78 -7.69 10.96
N PHE A 53 -12.61 -6.38 11.12
CA PHE A 53 -11.31 -5.74 11.30
C PHE A 53 -10.78 -5.78 12.75
N ASN A 54 -11.66 -5.83 13.76
CA ASN A 54 -11.29 -5.79 15.18
C ASN A 54 -11.88 -6.93 16.07
N PRO A 55 -12.07 -8.17 15.59
CA PRO A 55 -12.57 -9.24 16.44
C PRO A 55 -11.52 -9.65 17.49
N ARG A 56 -11.98 -10.02 18.70
CA ARG A 56 -11.12 -10.41 19.84
C ARG A 56 -10.19 -11.60 19.57
N TYR A 57 -10.62 -12.52 18.70
CA TYR A 57 -9.87 -13.72 18.35
C TYR A 57 -9.67 -13.75 16.84
N ASN A 58 -8.58 -13.14 16.39
CA ASN A 58 -8.22 -13.12 14.98
C ASN A 58 -6.81 -13.64 14.78
N ASP A 59 -6.61 -14.44 13.74
CA ASP A 59 -5.27 -14.85 13.31
C ASP A 59 -4.85 -14.01 12.09
N PHE A 60 -4.07 -12.96 12.37
CA PHE A 60 -3.52 -12.07 11.36
C PHE A 60 -2.76 -12.84 10.25
N ARG A 61 -2.00 -13.88 10.61
CA ARG A 61 -1.19 -14.64 9.66
C ARG A 61 -2.05 -15.52 8.78
N LEU A 62 -3.11 -16.10 9.33
CA LEU A 62 -4.11 -16.84 8.55
C LEU A 62 -4.82 -15.90 7.57
N GLN A 63 -5.26 -14.72 8.04
CA GLN A 63 -5.88 -13.72 7.18
C GLN A 63 -4.95 -13.27 6.04
N LYS A 64 -3.67 -13.04 6.30
CA LYS A 64 -2.71 -12.71 5.22
C LYS A 64 -2.52 -13.83 4.17
N ARG A 65 -2.85 -15.08 4.50
CA ARG A 65 -2.87 -16.20 3.53
C ARG A 65 -4.14 -16.22 2.69
N HIS A 66 -5.27 -15.79 3.24
CA HIS A 66 -6.56 -15.75 2.55
C HIS A 66 -6.89 -14.32 2.11
N ARG A 67 -6.73 -14.01 0.83
CA ARG A 67 -6.94 -12.64 0.36
C ARG A 67 -8.43 -12.25 0.48
N ALA A 68 -8.71 -11.25 1.31
CA ALA A 68 -10.00 -10.59 1.41
C ALA A 68 -9.82 -9.07 1.54
N LEU A 69 -10.85 -8.30 1.19
CA LEU A 69 -10.90 -6.85 1.31
C LEU A 69 -12.14 -6.46 2.13
N ILE A 70 -12.06 -5.37 2.87
CA ILE A 70 -13.21 -4.77 3.55
C ILE A 70 -13.47 -3.41 2.91
N LEU A 71 -14.70 -3.14 2.47
CA LEU A 71 -15.12 -1.86 1.91
C LEU A 71 -16.08 -1.20 2.89
N ALA A 72 -15.76 0.03 3.29
CA ALA A 72 -16.42 0.68 4.42
C ALA A 72 -16.56 2.19 4.23
N GLU A 73 -17.34 2.83 5.10
CA GLU A 73 -17.41 4.29 5.21
C GLU A 73 -16.56 4.78 6.38
N LYS A 74 -15.71 5.78 6.16
CA LYS A 74 -14.95 6.40 7.25
C LYS A 74 -15.82 7.43 7.97
N LYS A 75 -16.30 7.07 9.16
CA LYS A 75 -17.11 7.97 10.01
C LYS A 75 -16.29 9.07 10.70
N GLY A 76 -15.09 8.75 11.19
CA GLY A 76 -14.16 9.72 11.80
C GLY A 76 -13.36 10.54 10.80
N SER A 77 -12.37 11.30 11.29
CA SER A 77 -11.38 12.00 10.45
C SER A 77 -10.58 11.03 9.60
N PHE A 78 -10.27 11.40 8.36
CA PHE A 78 -9.24 10.74 7.56
C PHE A 78 -7.84 11.23 7.88
N LEU A 79 -7.71 12.46 8.37
CA LEU A 79 -6.42 13.09 8.61
C LEU A 79 -6.07 13.05 10.10
N TYR A 80 -4.82 12.68 10.37
CA TYR A 80 -4.28 12.58 11.71
C TYR A 80 -2.92 13.26 11.77
N GLN A 81 -2.63 13.90 12.89
CA GLN A 81 -1.34 14.54 13.10
C GLN A 81 -0.26 13.46 13.21
N GLY A 82 0.80 13.63 12.42
CA GLY A 82 1.96 12.76 12.48
C GLY A 82 2.79 13.00 13.74
N SER A 83 3.53 11.98 14.17
CA SER A 83 4.38 12.09 15.35
C SER A 83 5.47 13.16 15.15
N PRO A 84 5.77 14.00 16.16
CA PRO A 84 6.86 14.97 16.09
C PRO A 84 8.25 14.31 16.01
N LEU A 85 8.33 13.00 16.29
CA LEU A 85 9.56 12.22 16.15
C LEU A 85 9.83 11.78 14.69
N CYS A 86 8.82 11.87 13.82
CA CYS A 86 8.97 11.51 12.42
C CYS A 86 9.49 12.73 11.63
N PRO A 87 10.36 12.52 10.61
CA PRO A 87 10.80 13.60 9.75
C PRO A 87 9.62 14.29 9.07
N ASN A 88 9.47 15.59 9.32
CA ASN A 88 8.43 16.44 8.73
C ASN A 88 8.85 17.08 7.40
N ARG A 89 9.99 16.67 6.83
CA ARG A 89 10.53 17.20 5.55
C ARG A 89 10.72 18.72 5.56
N GLY A 90 11.02 19.31 6.72
CA GLY A 90 11.21 20.76 6.86
C GLY A 90 9.91 21.56 6.84
N ARG A 91 8.75 20.90 6.94
CA ARG A 91 7.42 21.53 6.98
C ARG A 91 6.97 21.76 8.43
N PRO A 92 6.33 22.90 8.75
CA PRO A 92 5.83 23.19 10.10
C PRO A 92 4.73 22.23 10.57
N HIS A 93 4.01 21.62 9.64
CA HIS A 93 2.89 20.72 9.93
C HIS A 93 3.12 19.36 9.27
N PHE A 94 2.85 18.28 10.00
CA PHE A 94 2.90 16.92 9.49
C PHE A 94 1.58 16.20 9.78
N PHE A 95 0.94 15.71 8.71
CA PHE A 95 -0.26 14.89 8.76
C PHE A 95 -0.07 13.62 7.94
N TYR A 96 -0.87 12.60 8.26
CA TYR A 96 -1.04 11.43 7.41
C TYR A 96 -2.52 11.13 7.18
N SER A 97 -2.81 10.48 6.05
CA SER A 97 -4.16 10.06 5.69
C SER A 97 -4.41 8.57 5.94
N SER A 98 -5.64 8.26 6.35
CA SER A 98 -6.15 6.94 6.71
C SER A 98 -7.24 6.48 5.72
N GLN A 99 -7.00 6.58 4.40
CA GLN A 99 -7.98 6.14 3.38
C GLN A 99 -8.00 4.62 3.18
N ILE A 100 -6.91 3.95 3.52
CA ILE A 100 -6.85 2.49 3.62
C ILE A 100 -6.20 2.14 4.95
N LEU A 101 -6.79 1.21 5.70
CA LEU A 101 -6.14 0.60 6.85
C LEU A 101 -5.53 -0.73 6.44
N GLY A 102 -4.23 -0.90 6.68
CA GLY A 102 -3.52 -2.12 6.35
C GLY A 102 -3.01 -2.15 4.91
N CYS A 103 -2.32 -3.24 4.58
CA CYS A 103 -1.55 -3.35 3.34
C CYS A 103 -1.80 -4.69 2.64
N ILE A 104 -1.64 -4.74 1.31
CA ILE A 104 -1.65 -5.99 0.54
C ILE A 104 -0.40 -6.86 0.80
N PHE A 105 0.69 -6.24 1.26
CA PHE A 105 1.94 -6.93 1.57
C PHE A 105 1.94 -7.49 2.99
N ASN A 106 2.84 -8.43 3.24
CA ASN A 106 2.99 -9.14 4.51
C ASN A 106 4.45 -9.11 4.98
N CYS A 107 5.00 -7.91 5.17
CA CYS A 107 6.34 -7.78 5.73
C CYS A 107 6.34 -8.19 7.21
N HIS A 108 7.25 -9.07 7.61
CA HIS A 108 7.28 -9.61 8.98
C HIS A 108 7.57 -8.54 10.05
N TYR A 109 8.32 -7.51 9.69
CA TYR A 109 8.67 -6.39 10.56
C TYR A 109 7.66 -5.23 10.48
N CYS A 110 6.55 -5.39 9.75
CA CYS A 110 5.62 -4.29 9.51
C CYS A 110 4.93 -3.88 10.82
N TYR A 111 5.07 -2.60 11.18
CA TYR A 111 4.44 -2.06 12.38
C TYR A 111 2.90 -2.16 12.33
N LEU A 112 2.30 -2.12 11.13
CA LEU A 112 0.85 -2.29 10.95
C LEU A 112 0.35 -3.65 11.43
N GLY A 113 1.17 -4.69 11.33
CA GLY A 113 0.84 -6.01 11.88
C GLY A 113 0.89 -6.06 13.40
N GLY A 114 1.56 -5.10 14.05
CA GLY A 114 1.49 -4.88 15.50
C GLY A 114 0.39 -3.91 15.91
N LEU A 115 -0.04 -3.01 15.02
CA LEU A 115 -1.09 -2.02 15.29
C LEU A 115 -2.50 -2.60 15.12
N TYR A 116 -2.72 -3.41 14.08
CA TYR A 116 -4.03 -3.91 13.70
C TYR A 116 -4.16 -5.42 13.95
N PRO A 117 -5.25 -5.87 14.58
CA PRO A 117 -5.50 -7.30 14.80
C PRO A 117 -5.96 -8.01 13.53
N SER A 118 -6.18 -7.29 12.42
CA SER A 118 -6.64 -7.83 11.13
C SER A 118 -5.58 -7.75 10.03
N GLY A 119 -5.42 -8.85 9.31
CA GLY A 119 -4.64 -8.95 8.08
C GLY A 119 -5.39 -8.49 6.84
N TYR A 120 -6.72 -8.36 6.89
CA TYR A 120 -7.53 -7.82 5.80
C TYR A 120 -7.49 -6.29 5.80
N PRO A 121 -7.15 -5.67 4.66
CA PRO A 121 -7.17 -4.22 4.55
C PRO A 121 -8.61 -3.70 4.45
N VAL A 122 -8.83 -2.50 4.99
CA VAL A 122 -10.08 -1.75 4.89
C VAL A 122 -9.87 -0.60 3.91
N ILE A 123 -10.68 -0.53 2.85
CA ILE A 123 -10.70 0.59 1.91
C ILE A 123 -11.94 1.43 2.21
N PHE A 124 -11.73 2.71 2.53
CA PHE A 124 -12.82 3.65 2.73
C PHE A 124 -13.23 4.29 1.42
N THR A 125 -14.54 4.29 1.13
CA THR A 125 -15.06 4.65 -0.20
C THR A 125 -15.59 6.08 -0.30
N ASN A 126 -15.65 6.81 0.81
CA ASN A 126 -16.10 8.20 0.87
C ASN A 126 -14.94 9.20 0.68
N LEU A 127 -14.22 9.09 -0.45
CA LEU A 127 -13.04 9.92 -0.75
C LEU A 127 -13.33 11.43 -0.88
N GLU A 128 -14.57 11.83 -1.19
CA GLU A 128 -14.95 13.25 -1.21
C GLU A 128 -14.83 13.91 0.15
N LYS A 129 -15.13 13.18 1.24
CA LYS A 129 -14.91 13.67 2.60
C LYS A 129 -13.43 13.88 2.87
N LEU A 130 -12.59 12.93 2.48
CA LEU A 130 -11.13 13.05 2.58
C LEU A 130 -10.62 14.26 1.80
N LYS A 131 -11.10 14.48 0.58
CA LYS A 131 -10.74 15.66 -0.23
C LYS A 131 -11.09 16.95 0.52
N GLY A 132 -12.30 17.05 1.06
CA GLY A 132 -12.72 18.19 1.88
C GLY A 132 -11.79 18.44 3.07
N GLU A 133 -11.44 17.41 3.84
CA GLU A 133 -10.50 17.54 4.96
C GLU A 133 -9.10 18.00 4.52
N VAL A 134 -8.60 17.52 3.37
CA VAL A 134 -7.28 17.90 2.85
C VAL A 134 -7.27 19.36 2.39
N LEU A 135 -8.36 19.85 1.79
CA LEU A 135 -8.46 21.24 1.33
C LEU A 135 -8.40 22.24 2.50
N GLU A 136 -8.81 21.83 3.69
CA GLU A 136 -8.76 22.65 4.91
C GLU A 136 -7.42 22.55 5.68
N LEU A 137 -6.47 21.72 5.22
CA LEU A 137 -5.17 21.61 5.89
C LEU A 137 -4.41 22.95 5.90
N PRO A 138 -3.65 23.25 6.97
CA PRO A 138 -2.76 24.40 7.01
C PRO A 138 -1.81 24.44 5.81
N ARG A 139 -1.41 25.65 5.41
CA ARG A 139 -0.37 25.83 4.39
C ARG A 139 0.95 25.21 4.82
N ASP A 140 1.79 24.88 3.84
CA ASP A 140 3.10 24.28 4.08
C ASP A 140 3.04 22.98 4.90
N THR A 141 1.99 22.19 4.73
CA THR A 141 1.87 20.88 5.38
C THR A 141 2.58 19.79 4.58
N PHE A 142 3.32 18.92 5.28
CA PHE A 142 3.72 17.61 4.77
C PHE A 142 2.59 16.60 5.03
N LEU A 143 2.12 15.95 3.96
CA LEU A 143 1.04 14.96 4.01
C LEU A 143 1.53 13.60 3.48
N ALA A 144 1.65 12.61 4.38
CA ALA A 144 1.96 11.23 4.01
C ALA A 144 0.68 10.44 3.70
N ILE A 145 0.50 10.02 2.45
CA ILE A 145 -0.75 9.37 1.99
C ILE A 145 -0.68 7.85 2.00
N SER A 146 0.48 7.29 2.34
CA SER A 146 0.69 5.84 2.47
C SER A 146 1.26 5.48 3.86
N TYR A 147 0.84 6.21 4.90
CA TYR A 147 1.34 5.95 6.25
C TYR A 147 0.83 4.60 6.76
N GLU A 148 -0.47 4.33 6.62
CA GLU A 148 -1.13 3.11 7.13
C GLU A 148 -1.38 2.04 6.05
N THR A 149 -0.77 2.19 4.88
CA THR A 149 -0.99 1.33 3.72
C THR A 149 0.17 1.40 2.73
N ASP A 150 0.09 0.63 1.64
CA ASP A 150 0.90 0.88 0.45
C ASP A 150 -0.05 1.22 -0.70
N LEU A 151 -0.23 2.50 -0.97
CA LEU A 151 -1.30 2.96 -1.87
C LEU A 151 -1.10 2.48 -3.31
N LEU A 152 0.15 2.48 -3.80
CA LEU A 152 0.48 1.99 -5.14
C LEU A 152 0.32 0.46 -5.25
N GLY A 153 0.40 -0.26 -4.13
CA GLY A 153 -0.02 -1.66 -4.05
C GLY A 153 -1.49 -1.86 -4.44
N PHE A 154 -2.37 -0.94 -4.05
CA PHE A 154 -3.80 -0.99 -4.34
C PHE A 154 -4.21 -0.40 -5.69
N GLU A 155 -3.29 0.19 -6.46
CA GLU A 155 -3.61 0.88 -7.71
C GLU A 155 -4.31 -0.01 -8.76
N SER A 156 -4.05 -1.31 -8.72
CA SER A 156 -4.71 -2.30 -9.59
C SER A 156 -6.16 -2.64 -9.21
N ILE A 157 -6.54 -2.34 -7.95
CA ILE A 157 -7.87 -2.53 -7.37
C ILE A 157 -8.72 -1.27 -7.60
N TYR A 158 -8.17 -0.10 -7.32
CA TYR A 158 -8.79 1.20 -7.59
C TYR A 158 -7.70 2.25 -7.85
N PRO A 159 -7.86 3.14 -8.85
CA PRO A 159 -6.84 4.13 -9.19
C PRO A 159 -6.83 5.29 -8.17
N PHE A 160 -6.05 5.15 -7.10
CA PHE A 160 -5.98 6.15 -6.03
C PHE A 160 -5.06 7.33 -6.38
N HIS A 161 -4.02 7.12 -7.19
CA HIS A 161 -3.06 8.19 -7.49
C HIS A 161 -3.66 9.33 -8.31
N PRO A 162 -4.54 9.11 -9.30
CA PRO A 162 -5.24 10.20 -9.98
C PRO A 162 -5.99 11.14 -9.02
N PHE A 163 -6.68 10.59 -8.02
CA PHE A 163 -7.37 11.37 -6.99
C PHE A 163 -6.40 12.27 -6.20
N TRP A 164 -5.24 11.73 -5.79
CA TRP A 164 -4.26 12.51 -5.04
C TRP A 164 -3.48 13.52 -5.89
N ILE A 165 -3.31 13.23 -7.18
CA ILE A 165 -2.67 14.15 -8.12
C ILE A 165 -3.57 15.36 -8.38
N GLU A 166 -4.88 15.16 -8.49
CA GLU A 166 -5.85 16.26 -8.55
C GLU A 166 -5.76 17.15 -7.29
N ILE A 167 -5.70 16.53 -6.10
CA ILE A 167 -5.51 17.28 -4.85
C ILE A 167 -4.17 18.05 -4.85
N ALA A 168 -3.09 17.45 -5.33
CA ALA A 168 -1.79 18.12 -5.42
C ALA A 168 -1.82 19.35 -6.34
N GLN A 169 -2.60 19.30 -7.43
CA GLN A 169 -2.82 20.44 -8.33
C GLN A 169 -3.60 21.57 -7.64
N LEU A 170 -4.62 21.22 -6.84
CA LEU A 170 -5.45 22.19 -6.11
C LEU A 170 -4.71 22.83 -4.92
N ARG A 171 -3.72 22.12 -4.36
CA ARG A 171 -2.97 22.53 -3.17
C ARG A 171 -1.45 22.50 -3.41
N PRO A 172 -0.91 23.40 -4.24
CA PRO A 172 0.52 23.44 -4.56
C PRO A 172 1.42 23.78 -3.35
N ASP A 173 0.83 24.28 -2.27
CA ASP A 173 1.49 24.59 -0.99
C ASP A 173 1.73 23.35 -0.10
N LEU A 174 1.02 22.25 -0.36
CA LEU A 174 1.21 20.97 0.35
C LEU A 174 2.36 20.18 -0.27
N LEU A 175 3.14 19.48 0.54
CA LEU A 175 4.02 18.40 0.06
C LEU A 175 3.32 17.06 0.29
N ILE A 176 2.90 16.37 -0.77
CA ILE A 176 2.20 15.08 -0.69
C ILE A 176 3.18 13.95 -1.00
N GLU A 177 3.36 12.99 -0.08
CA GLU A 177 4.22 11.81 -0.29
C GLU A 177 3.40 10.53 -0.36
N SER A 178 3.57 9.79 -1.46
CA SER A 178 3.19 8.39 -1.59
C SER A 178 4.42 7.51 -1.44
N ARG A 179 4.51 6.76 -0.33
CA ARG A 179 5.60 5.80 -0.09
C ARG A 179 5.17 4.39 -0.45
N THR A 180 6.04 3.64 -1.13
CA THR A 180 5.69 2.31 -1.64
C THR A 180 6.86 1.33 -1.68
N LYS A 181 6.53 0.03 -1.65
CA LYS A 181 7.36 -1.10 -2.08
C LYS A 181 6.79 -1.78 -3.34
N SER A 182 5.73 -1.25 -3.93
CA SER A 182 5.09 -1.76 -5.15
C SER A 182 5.92 -1.47 -6.41
N ALA A 183 5.68 -2.26 -7.45
CA ALA A 183 6.25 -2.08 -8.79
C ALA A 183 5.20 -1.62 -9.82
N ASN A 184 4.02 -1.17 -9.36
CA ASN A 184 2.89 -0.83 -10.22
C ASN A 184 2.96 0.57 -10.85
N THR A 185 4.16 1.15 -11.02
CA THR A 185 4.33 2.52 -11.54
C THR A 185 3.84 2.69 -12.99
N HIS A 186 3.71 1.60 -13.74
CA HIS A 186 3.07 1.61 -15.05
C HIS A 186 1.60 2.06 -15.02
N LEU A 187 0.90 1.91 -13.89
CA LEU A 187 -0.50 2.36 -13.70
C LEU A 187 -0.64 3.84 -13.37
N LEU A 188 0.45 4.50 -12.98
CA LEU A 188 0.44 5.92 -12.63
C LEU A 188 0.18 6.81 -13.85
N PRO A 189 -0.50 7.96 -13.72
CA PRO A 189 -0.53 8.96 -14.78
C PRO A 189 0.86 9.59 -14.99
N ASP A 190 1.05 10.31 -16.09
CA ASP A 190 2.31 11.01 -16.37
C ASP A 190 2.28 12.45 -15.84
N ASN A 191 3.47 13.02 -15.62
CA ASN A 191 3.71 14.43 -15.28
C ASN A 191 2.91 14.92 -14.05
N PRO A 192 3.14 14.35 -12.85
CA PRO A 192 2.50 14.82 -11.64
C PRO A 192 2.96 16.26 -11.30
N PRO A 193 2.20 17.00 -10.49
CA PRO A 193 2.63 18.26 -9.90
C PRO A 193 3.97 18.13 -9.15
N SER A 194 4.76 19.20 -9.14
CA SER A 194 6.08 19.22 -8.51
C SER A 194 6.04 19.02 -6.99
N ASN A 195 4.88 19.18 -6.36
CA ASN A 195 4.65 18.97 -4.93
C ASN A 195 4.17 17.55 -4.60
N PHE A 196 4.12 16.65 -5.58
CA PHE A 196 3.86 15.21 -5.38
C PHE A 196 5.16 14.42 -5.40
N LEU A 197 5.51 13.83 -4.26
CA LEU A 197 6.71 13.02 -4.06
C LEU A 197 6.36 11.52 -4.06
N LEU A 198 7.04 10.74 -4.87
CA LEU A 198 6.92 9.27 -4.88
C LEU A 198 8.16 8.65 -4.25
N SER A 199 8.01 8.05 -3.07
CA SER A 199 9.11 7.46 -2.31
C SER A 199 9.11 5.94 -2.41
N PHE A 200 10.26 5.32 -2.68
CA PHE A 200 10.41 3.87 -2.76
C PHE A 200 11.22 3.35 -1.59
N SER A 201 10.62 2.49 -0.77
CA SER A 201 11.36 1.82 0.28
C SER A 201 12.12 0.62 -0.26
N PHE A 202 13.37 0.47 0.16
CA PHE A 202 14.23 -0.68 -0.13
C PHE A 202 14.82 -1.28 1.14
N THR A 203 15.07 -2.58 1.06
CA THR A 203 15.85 -3.38 2.01
C THR A 203 16.79 -4.27 1.19
N PRO A 204 17.85 -4.86 1.76
CA PRO A 204 18.70 -5.76 0.99
C PRO A 204 17.93 -6.98 0.46
N GLU A 205 18.38 -7.57 -0.66
CA GLU A 205 17.75 -8.77 -1.26
C GLU A 205 17.45 -9.88 -0.26
N GLU A 206 18.34 -10.09 0.71
CA GLU A 206 18.19 -11.11 1.75
C GLU A 206 16.96 -10.87 2.62
N VAL A 207 16.72 -9.62 3.00
CA VAL A 207 15.56 -9.18 3.77
C VAL A 207 14.29 -9.29 2.92
N ASN A 208 14.33 -8.77 1.68
CA ASN A 208 13.20 -8.85 0.76
C ASN A 208 12.73 -10.30 0.58
N ARG A 209 13.66 -11.22 0.30
CA ARG A 209 13.36 -12.63 0.06
C ARG A 209 12.81 -13.33 1.29
N ARG A 210 13.35 -13.07 2.48
CA ARG A 210 12.97 -13.79 3.71
C ARG A 210 11.75 -13.22 4.41
N TRP A 211 11.60 -11.89 4.40
CA TRP A 211 10.70 -11.20 5.34
C TRP A 211 9.69 -10.28 4.67
N GLU A 212 9.83 -9.92 3.38
CA GLU A 212 8.89 -9.03 2.69
C GLU A 212 7.87 -9.82 1.85
N GLY A 213 6.96 -10.55 2.52
CA GLY A 213 5.99 -11.41 1.86
C GLY A 213 5.08 -10.66 0.88
N GLY A 214 5.08 -11.08 -0.39
CA GLY A 214 4.27 -10.49 -1.46
C GLY A 214 4.82 -9.18 -2.04
N VAL A 215 5.95 -8.67 -1.55
CA VAL A 215 6.60 -7.47 -2.07
C VAL A 215 7.40 -7.82 -3.33
N PRO A 216 7.37 -6.99 -4.40
CA PRO A 216 8.24 -7.15 -5.55
C PRO A 216 9.73 -7.21 -5.21
N THR A 217 10.48 -8.00 -5.96
CA THR A 217 11.94 -8.07 -5.89
C THR A 217 12.57 -6.70 -6.04
N ILE A 218 13.78 -6.51 -5.51
CA ILE A 218 14.55 -5.27 -5.64
C ILE A 218 14.72 -4.86 -7.11
N ASP A 219 15.05 -5.77 -8.02
CA ASP A 219 15.20 -5.44 -9.45
C ASP A 219 13.92 -4.85 -10.05
N ARG A 220 12.76 -5.46 -9.79
CA ARG A 220 11.45 -4.93 -10.22
C ARG A 220 11.12 -3.58 -9.58
N ARG A 221 11.53 -3.32 -8.34
CA ARG A 221 11.37 -2.00 -7.71
C ARG A 221 12.31 -0.96 -8.33
N LEU A 222 13.53 -1.33 -8.69
CA LEU A 222 14.45 -0.43 -9.40
C LEU A 222 13.93 -0.09 -10.81
N GLU A 223 13.37 -1.06 -11.53
CA GLU A 223 12.65 -0.82 -12.78
C GLU A 223 11.47 0.14 -12.57
N ALA A 224 10.70 -0.07 -11.49
CA ALA A 224 9.58 0.80 -11.15
C ALA A 224 10.03 2.24 -10.89
N VAL A 225 11.16 2.45 -10.20
CA VAL A 225 11.79 3.76 -10.04
C VAL A 225 12.13 4.37 -11.39
N SER A 226 12.78 3.63 -12.29
CA SER A 226 13.11 4.12 -13.63
C SER A 226 11.85 4.52 -14.42
N THR A 227 10.77 3.73 -14.31
CA THR A 227 9.48 4.08 -14.92
C THR A 227 8.89 5.35 -14.31
N ALA A 228 8.92 5.51 -12.99
CA ALA A 228 8.42 6.72 -12.33
C ALA A 228 9.20 7.98 -12.77
N LEU A 229 10.52 7.91 -12.82
CA LEU A 229 11.36 9.00 -13.32
C LEU A 229 11.02 9.37 -14.77
N LYS A 230 10.85 8.38 -15.66
CA LYS A 230 10.44 8.61 -17.06
C LYS A 230 9.07 9.27 -17.18
N LYS A 231 8.17 8.99 -16.23
CA LYS A 231 6.85 9.63 -16.13
C LYS A 231 6.87 11.01 -15.49
N GLY A 232 8.05 11.56 -15.16
CA GLY A 232 8.20 12.90 -14.60
C GLY A 232 7.96 12.99 -13.09
N TYR A 233 7.90 11.86 -12.36
CA TYR A 233 7.79 11.90 -10.90
C TYR A 233 9.10 12.36 -10.27
N ARG A 234 8.97 13.19 -9.22
CA ARG A 234 10.03 13.33 -8.23
C ARG A 234 10.09 12.03 -7.42
N VAL A 235 11.26 11.40 -7.43
CA VAL A 235 11.46 10.13 -6.73
C VAL A 235 12.42 10.31 -5.56
N GLU A 236 12.11 9.64 -4.45
CA GLU A 236 13.01 9.47 -3.33
C GLU A 236 13.27 7.98 -3.07
N ILE A 237 14.51 7.64 -2.74
CA ILE A 237 14.88 6.29 -2.28
C ILE A 237 14.96 6.30 -0.76
N VAL A 238 14.24 5.39 -0.12
CA VAL A 238 14.15 5.27 1.34
C VAL A 238 14.69 3.91 1.76
N ILE A 239 15.71 3.87 2.62
CA ILE A 239 16.22 2.61 3.19
C ILE A 239 15.54 2.38 4.53
N GLU A 240 14.43 1.66 4.53
CA GLU A 240 13.61 1.47 5.73
C GLU A 240 12.84 0.14 5.75
N PRO A 241 12.95 -0.63 6.84
CA PRO A 241 13.82 -0.40 8.00
C PRO A 241 15.30 -0.72 7.72
N ILE A 242 16.19 -0.16 8.54
CA ILE A 242 17.57 -0.65 8.65
C ILE A 242 17.56 -1.84 9.60
N LEU A 243 17.96 -3.02 9.12
CA LEU A 243 17.95 -4.26 9.89
C LEU A 243 19.37 -4.81 10.03
N LEU A 244 19.76 -5.12 11.26
CA LEU A 244 21.04 -5.77 11.55
C LEU A 244 20.84 -7.29 11.60
N PHE A 245 21.58 -8.01 10.77
CA PHE A 245 21.57 -9.46 10.63
C PHE A 245 22.96 -9.94 10.19
N PRO A 246 23.26 -11.25 10.21
CA PRO A 246 24.58 -11.74 9.80
C PRO A 246 24.98 -11.20 8.42
N ASN A 247 26.18 -10.63 8.32
CA ASN A 247 26.73 -10.00 7.10
C ASN A 247 25.92 -8.81 6.54
N TRP A 248 25.11 -8.12 7.37
CA TRP A 248 24.28 -6.99 6.94
C TRP A 248 25.07 -5.96 6.12
N GLU A 249 26.27 -5.57 6.54
CA GLU A 249 27.10 -4.58 5.83
C GLU A 249 27.34 -4.95 4.37
N SER A 250 27.66 -6.23 4.11
CA SER A 250 27.88 -6.74 2.75
C SER A 250 26.58 -6.69 1.92
N HIS A 251 25.46 -7.08 2.53
CA HIS A 251 24.16 -7.04 1.89
C HIS A 251 23.70 -5.62 1.54
N TYR A 252 23.90 -4.65 2.43
CA TYR A 252 23.62 -3.24 2.15
C TYR A 252 24.58 -2.66 1.11
N ARG A 253 25.87 -2.99 1.18
CA ARG A 253 26.85 -2.59 0.15
C ARG A 253 26.42 -3.07 -1.23
N HIS A 254 25.98 -4.32 -1.35
CA HIS A 254 25.47 -4.86 -2.61
C HIS A 254 24.23 -4.13 -3.11
N LEU A 255 23.28 -3.83 -2.21
CA LEU A 255 22.08 -3.04 -2.55
C LEU A 255 22.47 -1.67 -3.14
N PHE A 256 23.37 -0.93 -2.49
CA PHE A 256 23.80 0.38 -2.95
C PHE A 256 24.56 0.32 -4.27
N GLN A 257 25.43 -0.69 -4.46
CA GLN A 257 26.10 -0.92 -5.74
C GLN A 257 25.08 -1.18 -6.87
N LYS A 258 24.06 -2.00 -6.60
CA LYS A 258 22.99 -2.29 -7.57
C LYS A 258 22.17 -1.03 -7.90
N MET A 259 21.85 -0.20 -6.90
CA MET A 259 21.18 1.08 -7.09
C MET A 259 22.01 2.03 -7.97
N ALA A 260 23.29 2.23 -7.65
CA ALA A 260 24.19 3.10 -8.41
C ALA A 260 24.36 2.65 -9.88
N GLN A 261 24.24 1.35 -10.15
CA GLN A 261 24.31 0.83 -11.53
C GLN A 261 23.01 1.03 -12.33
N LYS A 262 21.85 0.99 -11.68
CA LYS A 262 20.54 0.96 -12.36
C LYS A 262 19.82 2.30 -12.36
N LEU A 263 20.14 3.18 -11.42
CA LEU A 263 19.47 4.47 -11.25
C LEU A 263 20.40 5.60 -11.70
N PRO A 264 19.85 6.69 -12.27
CA PRO A 264 20.60 7.90 -12.56
C PRO A 264 20.82 8.68 -11.26
N LEU A 265 21.65 8.12 -10.37
CA LEU A 265 22.07 8.72 -9.10
C LEU A 265 23.32 9.59 -9.29
#